data_AF-A0A2V6I4I4-F1
#
_entry.id   AF-A0A2V6I4I4-F1
#
_cell.length_a   1.000
_cell.length_b   1.000
_cell.length_c   1.000
_cell.angle_alpha   90.00
_cell.angle_beta   90.00
_cell.angle_gamma   90.00
#
_symmetry.space_group_name_H-M   'P 1'
#
loop_
_entity.id
_entity.type
_entity.pdbx_description
1 polymer ?
#
loop_
_entity_poly.entity_id
_entity_poly.type
_entity_poly.pdbx_seq_one_letter_code
_entity_poly.pdbx_strand_id
1 'polypeptide(L)' 'MNNPTKPVPSEAELQQKLTKDQYKVTRQCGTETPFHNAYWDNHKPG' A
#
# COMPACT_ATOMS: atom_id res chain seq x y z
N MET A 1 14.62 2.28 -4.60
CA MET A 1 15.43 1.75 -3.48
C MET A 1 14.93 0.35 -3.17
N ASN A 2 15.73 -0.69 -3.44
CA ASN A 2 15.41 -2.07 -3.06
C ASN A 2 16.26 -2.45 -1.84
N ASN A 3 15.62 -2.95 -0.78
CA ASN A 3 16.33 -3.47 0.38
C ASN A 3 16.84 -4.90 0.05
N PRO A 4 18.15 -5.19 0.12
CA PRO A 4 18.69 -6.49 -0.27
C PRO A 4 18.18 -7.66 0.59
N THR A 5 17.69 -7.40 1.81
CA THR A 5 17.10 -8.42 2.69
C THR A 5 15.60 -8.61 2.51
N LYS A 6 14.94 -7.73 1.74
CA LYS A 6 13.50 -7.81 1.41
C LYS A 6 13.29 -7.31 -0.03
N PRO A 7 13.41 -8.20 -1.03
CA PRO A 7 13.19 -7.80 -2.42
C PRO A 7 11.75 -7.34 -2.61
N VAL A 8 11.56 -6.32 -3.46
CA VAL A 8 10.23 -5.87 -3.87
C VAL A 8 9.63 -6.93 -4.80
N PRO A 9 8.40 -7.41 -4.56
CA PRO A 9 7.73 -8.34 -5.48
C PRO A 9 7.53 -7.74 -6.87
N SER A 10 7.26 -8.60 -7.86
CA SER A 10 6.98 -8.12 -9.22
C SER A 10 5.67 -7.32 -9.29
N GLU A 11 5.52 -6.48 -10.32
CA GLU A 11 4.29 -5.69 -10.53
C GLU A 11 3.04 -6.58 -10.65
N ALA A 12 3.15 -7.72 -11.34
CA ALA A 12 2.06 -8.68 -11.48
C ALA A 12 1.63 -9.29 -10.14
N GLU A 13 2.59 -9.61 -9.28
CA GLU A 13 2.29 -10.10 -7.92
C GLU A 13 1.67 -9.00 -7.05
N LEU A 14 2.16 -7.76 -7.16
CA LEU A 14 1.60 -6.64 -6.41
C LEU A 14 0.17 -6.33 -6.82
N GLN A 15 -0.15 -6.38 -8.12
CA GLN A 15 -1.52 -6.19 -8.62
C GLN A 15 -2.49 -7.29 -8.17
N GLN A 16 -2.00 -8.52 -7.96
CA GLN A 16 -2.81 -9.62 -7.43
C GLN A 16 -2.99 -9.56 -5.91
N LYS A 17 -1.97 -9.09 -5.18
CA LYS A 17 -1.96 -9.08 -3.70
C LYS A 17 -2.60 -7.83 -3.09
N LEU A 18 -2.55 -6.70 -3.77
CA LEU A 18 -3.03 -5.42 -3.26
C LEU A 18 -4.44 -5.11 -3.76
N THR A 19 -5.20 -4.36 -2.96
CA THR A 19 -6.41 -3.73 -3.50
C THR A 19 -6.04 -2.66 -4.53
N LYS A 20 -6.99 -2.29 -5.39
CA LYS A 20 -6.78 -1.25 -6.40
C LYS A 20 -6.26 0.06 -5.81
N ASP A 21 -6.82 0.49 -4.68
CA ASP A 21 -6.41 1.72 -4.00
C ASP A 21 -5.02 1.59 -3.38
N GLN A 22 -4.71 0.47 -2.73
CA GLN A 22 -3.38 0.21 -2.18
C GLN A 22 -2.30 0.22 -3.27
N TYR A 23 -2.56 -0.44 -4.41
CA TYR A 23 -1.63 -0.43 -5.53
C TYR A 23 -1.47 0.99 -6.11
N LYS A 24 -2.56 1.70 -6.34
CA LYS A 24 -2.53 3.07 -6.86
C LYS A 24 -1.75 4.02 -5.94
N VAL A 25 -1.99 3.97 -4.63
CA VAL A 25 -1.30 4.82 -3.64
C VAL A 25 0.18 4.47 -3.56
N THR A 26 0.53 3.19 -3.46
CA THR A 26 1.92 2.76 -3.19
C THR A 26 2.80 2.68 -4.45
N ARG A 27 2.22 2.45 -5.63
CA ARG A 27 2.96 2.23 -6.89
C ARG A 27 2.79 3.36 -7.90
N GLN A 28 1.68 4.10 -7.86
CA GLN A 28 1.34 5.11 -8.86
C GLN A 28 1.30 6.53 -8.29
N CYS A 29 1.86 6.75 -7.10
CA CYS A 29 1.82 8.04 -6.39
C CYS A 29 0.39 8.57 -6.21
N GLY A 30 -0.59 7.68 -6.09
CA GLY A 30 -1.98 8.05 -5.83
C GLY A 30 -2.18 8.57 -4.41
N THR A 31 -3.27 9.32 -4.23
CA THR A 31 -3.74 9.76 -2.91
C THR A 31 -5.07 9.10 -2.61
N GLU A 32 -5.20 8.52 -1.41
CA GLU A 32 -6.46 7.99 -0.91
C GLU A 32 -7.42 9.12 -0.49
N THR A 33 -8.71 8.83 -0.44
CA THR A 33 -9.71 9.82 -0.01
C THR A 33 -9.49 10.19 1.47
N PRO A 34 -9.50 11.49 1.82
CA PRO A 34 -9.36 11.92 3.21
C PRO A 34 -10.40 11.27 4.13
N PHE A 35 -9.96 10.86 5.33
CA PHE A 35 -10.81 10.25 6.37
C PHE A 35 -11.57 8.98 5.93
N HIS A 36 -11.10 8.30 4.87
CA HIS A 36 -11.74 7.10 4.33
C HIS A 36 -10.79 5.90 4.25
N ASN A 37 -9.67 5.92 4.98
CA ASN A 37 -8.74 4.78 5.02
C ASN A 37 -8.96 3.89 6.25
N ALA A 38 -8.53 2.65 6.23
CA ALA A 38 -8.79 1.70 7.33
C ALA A 38 -8.19 2.13 8.69
N TYR A 39 -7.31 3.13 8.69
CA TYR A 39 -6.55 3.57 9.86
C TYR A 39 -6.88 5.00 10.31
N TRP A 40 -7.84 5.68 9.67
CA TRP A 40 -8.07 7.12 9.92
C TRP A 40 -8.46 7.42 11.38
N ASP A 41 -9.13 6.47 12.05
CA ASP A 41 -9.55 6.55 13.47
C ASP A 41 -8.89 5.47 14.35
N ASN A 42 -7.76 4.91 13.91
CA ASN A 42 -7.16 3.80 14.64
C ASN A 42 -6.40 4.30 15.88
N HIS A 43 -6.88 3.88 17.05
CA HIS A 43 -6.28 4.20 18.37
C HIS A 43 -5.79 2.94 19.12
N LYS A 44 -5.62 1.83 18.42
CA LYS A 44 -5.22 0.55 19.03
C LYS A 44 -3.70 0.54 19.27
N PRO A 45 -3.19 -0.13 20.31
CA PRO A 45 -1.75 -0.34 20.47
C PRO A 45 -1.17 -1.10 19.27
N GLY A 46 0.07 -0.77 18.91
CA GLY A 46 0.80 -1.30 17.76
C GLY A 46 1.69 -2.50 18.06
#